data_AF-A0A6N8R768-F1
#
_entry.id   AF-A0A6N8R768-F1
#
_cell.length_a   1.000
_cell.length_b   1.000
_cell.length_c   1.000
_cell.angle_alpha   90.00
_cell.angle_beta   90.00
_cell.angle_gamma   90.00
#
_symmetry.space_group_name_H-M   'P 1'
#
loop_
_entity.id
_entity.type
_entity.pdbx_description
1 polymer ?
#
loop_
_entity_poly.entity_id
_entity_poly.type
_entity_poly.pdbx_seq_one_letter_code
_entity_poly.pdbx_strand_id
1 'polypeptide(L)'
;AQNSVGTPALFLAMMNGHTDNVKIFMQEIQSLVDNHIIHEDNLVKLLQTKSANETPGLYISMLYGFDEIIDIFLNALTTPIAQELLNKKMVMDILAMKTRDGEPGLFAAMENNHPLCVTRFLSKVYGIAVKYKLSKINIMDLLKGATAHGTPALYIAMSKGNKDVVLSYISTLSTFAKKYSFSQRQLFTLLAAKNHENMSAVHIAIHHNHYKTVETYYAAINAISQSLSFSADELKTYL
;
A
#
# COMPACT_ATOMS: atom_id res chain seq x y z
N ALA A 1 8.98 16.08 -18.45
CA ALA A 1 9.21 17.48 -18.07
C ALA A 1 9.38 17.59 -16.56
N GLN A 2 10.28 18.47 -16.09
CA GLN A 2 10.53 18.77 -14.69
C GLN A 2 10.49 20.29 -14.48
N ASN A 3 10.19 20.77 -13.26
CA ASN A 3 10.31 22.18 -12.91
C ASN A 3 11.78 22.58 -12.63
N SER A 4 12.02 23.85 -12.29
CA SER A 4 13.37 24.41 -12.04
C SER A 4 14.15 23.75 -10.91
N VAL A 5 13.49 23.01 -10.02
CA VAL A 5 14.12 22.27 -8.92
C VAL A 5 14.18 20.76 -9.17
N GLY A 6 13.89 20.31 -10.40
CA GLY A 6 13.99 18.90 -10.80
C GLY A 6 12.77 18.03 -10.46
N THR A 7 11.66 18.63 -10.01
CA THR A 7 10.44 17.86 -9.70
C THR A 7 9.67 17.51 -10.98
N PRO A 8 9.39 16.22 -11.26
CA PRO A 8 8.64 15.79 -12.43
C PRO A 8 7.20 16.33 -12.47
N ALA A 9 6.72 16.66 -13.67
CA ALA A 9 5.35 17.14 -13.87
C ALA A 9 4.29 16.14 -13.38
N LEU A 10 4.52 14.83 -13.57
CA LEU A 10 3.64 13.79 -13.03
C LEU A 10 3.59 13.84 -11.50
N PHE A 11 4.72 14.01 -10.83
CA PHE A 11 4.73 14.14 -9.36
C PHE A 11 3.88 15.34 -8.91
N LEU A 12 4.00 16.49 -9.58
CA LEU A 12 3.19 17.67 -9.27
C LEU A 12 1.69 17.41 -9.48
N ALA A 13 1.30 16.70 -10.55
CA ALA A 13 -0.09 16.32 -10.77
C ALA A 13 -0.61 15.39 -9.65
N MET A 14 0.20 14.41 -9.24
CA MET A 14 -0.14 13.52 -8.12
C MET A 14 -0.25 14.25 -6.79
N MET A 15 0.68 15.16 -6.50
CA MET A 15 0.70 15.96 -5.27
C MET A 15 -0.50 16.90 -5.14
N ASN A 16 -0.99 17.46 -6.25
CA ASN A 16 -2.12 18.39 -6.25
C ASN A 16 -3.48 17.71 -6.51
N GLY A 17 -3.53 16.38 -6.59
CA GLY A 17 -4.79 15.67 -6.81
C GLY A 17 -5.37 15.88 -8.22
N HIS A 18 -4.55 16.24 -9.21
CA HIS A 18 -5.01 16.47 -10.58
C HIS A 18 -5.21 15.14 -11.32
N THR A 19 -6.26 14.40 -10.98
CA THR A 19 -6.54 13.04 -11.48
C THR A 19 -6.52 12.95 -13.01
N ASP A 20 -7.17 13.88 -13.72
CA ASP A 20 -7.20 13.87 -15.18
C ASP A 20 -5.80 14.02 -15.80
N ASN A 21 -4.95 14.87 -15.20
CA ASN A 21 -3.58 15.02 -15.67
C ASN A 21 -2.76 13.75 -15.43
N VAL A 22 -2.92 13.09 -14.28
CA VAL A 22 -2.27 11.80 -13.99
C VAL A 22 -2.70 10.75 -15.00
N LYS A 23 -4.01 10.69 -15.31
CA LYS A 23 -4.58 9.77 -16.30
C LYS A 23 -3.97 10.02 -17.70
N ILE A 24 -3.95 11.27 -18.14
CA ILE A 24 -3.35 11.65 -19.43
C ILE A 24 -1.87 11.26 -19.46
N PHE A 25 -1.07 11.58 -18.43
CA PHE A 25 0.33 11.19 -18.39
C PHE A 25 0.54 9.69 -18.55
N MET A 26 -0.26 8.88 -17.83
CA MET A 26 -0.14 7.41 -17.90
C MET A 26 -0.57 6.86 -19.25
N GLN A 27 -1.65 7.38 -19.85
CA GLN A 27 -2.16 6.89 -21.13
C GLN A 27 -1.29 7.32 -22.31
N GLU A 28 -0.89 8.58 -22.36
CA GLU A 28 -0.15 9.13 -23.49
C GLU A 28 1.29 8.62 -23.53
N ILE A 29 2.00 8.60 -22.39
CA ILE A 29 3.35 8.02 -22.37
C ILE A 29 3.31 6.56 -22.78
N GLN A 30 2.26 5.85 -22.36
CA GLN A 30 2.10 4.46 -22.75
C GLN A 30 1.94 4.30 -24.26
N SER A 31 1.05 5.10 -24.86
CA SER A 31 0.83 5.10 -26.31
C SER A 31 2.09 5.49 -27.09
N LEU A 32 2.85 6.47 -26.61
CA LEU A 32 4.09 6.90 -27.27
C LEU A 32 5.18 5.82 -27.23
N VAL A 33 5.26 5.03 -26.16
CA VAL A 33 6.17 3.88 -26.07
C VAL A 33 5.70 2.75 -27.00
N ASP A 34 4.41 2.43 -26.99
CA ASP A 34 3.83 1.37 -27.84
C ASP A 34 4.01 1.66 -29.34
N ASN A 35 3.95 2.94 -29.72
CA ASN A 35 4.19 3.38 -31.09
C ASN A 35 5.68 3.60 -31.41
N HIS A 36 6.59 3.22 -30.51
CA HIS A 36 8.04 3.41 -30.64
C HIS A 36 8.48 4.87 -30.91
N ILE A 37 7.67 5.85 -30.49
CA ILE A 37 7.96 7.28 -30.64
C ILE A 37 8.97 7.73 -29.59
N ILE A 38 8.88 7.18 -28.39
CA ILE A 38 9.83 7.44 -27.30
C ILE A 38 10.38 6.13 -26.73
N HIS A 39 11.56 6.20 -26.12
CA HIS A 39 12.20 5.05 -25.50
C HIS A 39 11.42 4.53 -24.29
N GLU A 40 11.42 3.21 -24.09
CA GLU A 40 10.76 2.50 -22.99
C GLU A 40 11.19 2.97 -21.59
N ASP A 41 12.43 3.42 -21.44
CA ASP A 41 12.95 4.02 -20.20
C ASP A 41 12.11 5.18 -19.68
N ASN A 42 11.40 5.88 -20.57
CA ASN A 42 10.52 6.97 -20.17
C ASN A 42 9.34 6.47 -19.33
N LEU A 43 8.76 5.31 -19.66
CA LEU A 43 7.70 4.70 -18.86
C LEU A 43 8.24 4.24 -17.50
N VAL A 44 9.43 3.61 -17.48
CA VAL A 44 10.06 3.18 -16.23
C VAL A 44 10.32 4.37 -15.29
N LYS A 45 10.90 5.46 -15.81
CA LYS A 45 11.12 6.70 -15.05
C LYS A 45 9.82 7.32 -14.56
N LEU A 46 8.75 7.26 -15.36
CA LEU A 46 7.43 7.76 -14.99
C LEU A 46 6.84 6.97 -13.82
N LEU A 47 6.95 5.63 -13.86
CA LEU A 47 6.48 4.73 -12.79
C LEU A 47 7.37 4.78 -11.53
N GLN A 48 8.54 5.41 -11.61
CA GLN A 48 9.44 5.70 -10.49
C GLN A 48 9.44 7.19 -10.10
N THR A 49 8.38 7.93 -10.47
CA THR A 49 8.32 9.38 -10.25
C THR A 49 8.49 9.74 -8.77
N LYS A 50 9.41 10.67 -8.51
CA LYS A 50 9.71 11.23 -7.19
C LYS A 50 9.94 12.73 -7.31
N SER A 51 9.70 13.45 -6.22
CA SER A 51 10.15 14.85 -6.07
C SER A 51 11.67 14.96 -5.94
N ALA A 52 12.16 16.21 -5.96
CA ALA A 52 13.57 16.53 -5.72
C ALA A 52 14.10 16.08 -4.35
N ASN A 53 13.23 15.96 -3.33
CA ASN A 53 13.58 15.42 -2.02
C ASN A 53 13.33 13.90 -1.92
N GLU A 54 13.27 13.18 -3.04
CA GLU A 54 13.07 11.72 -3.12
C GLU A 54 11.72 11.24 -2.57
N THR A 55 10.72 12.10 -2.40
CA THR A 55 9.36 11.69 -2.01
C THR A 55 8.67 11.02 -3.20
N PRO A 56 8.21 9.77 -3.08
CA PRO A 56 7.52 9.08 -4.18
C PRO A 56 6.15 9.67 -4.51
N GLY A 57 5.78 9.67 -5.79
CA GLY A 57 4.43 10.07 -6.24
C GLY A 57 3.31 9.21 -5.64
N LEU A 58 3.54 7.90 -5.53
CA LEU A 58 2.60 6.98 -4.88
C LEU A 58 2.44 7.29 -3.39
N TYR A 59 3.53 7.62 -2.69
CA TYR A 59 3.49 8.04 -1.29
C TYR A 59 2.64 9.30 -1.12
N ILE A 60 2.89 10.36 -1.90
CA ILE A 60 2.18 11.64 -1.72
C ILE A 60 0.67 11.50 -2.00
N SER A 61 0.29 10.64 -2.95
CA SER A 61 -1.11 10.34 -3.24
C SER A 61 -1.80 9.61 -2.10
N MET A 62 -1.07 8.70 -1.42
CA MET A 62 -1.55 8.00 -0.23
C MET A 62 -1.62 8.92 1.00
N LEU A 63 -0.68 9.86 1.13
CA LEU A 63 -0.65 10.85 2.21
C LEU A 63 -1.85 11.82 2.13
N TYR A 64 -2.24 12.24 0.93
CA TYR A 64 -3.35 13.19 0.74
C TYR A 64 -4.70 12.55 0.44
N GLY A 65 -4.79 11.22 0.41
CA GLY A 65 -6.07 10.53 0.26
C GLY A 65 -6.59 10.45 -1.18
N PHE A 66 -5.74 10.56 -2.20
CA PHE A 66 -6.15 10.52 -3.61
C PHE A 66 -6.22 9.09 -4.16
N ASP A 67 -7.27 8.35 -3.82
CA ASP A 67 -7.40 6.94 -4.14
C ASP A 67 -7.57 6.65 -5.64
N GLU A 68 -8.21 7.55 -6.40
CA GLU A 68 -8.30 7.41 -7.87
C GLU A 68 -6.92 7.49 -8.55
N ILE A 69 -6.04 8.36 -8.05
CA ILE A 69 -4.66 8.46 -8.54
C ILE A 69 -3.88 7.17 -8.26
N ILE A 70 -4.10 6.54 -7.09
CA ILE A 70 -3.51 5.23 -6.77
C ILE A 70 -4.02 4.16 -7.75
N ASP A 71 -5.32 4.17 -8.07
CA ASP A 71 -5.92 3.23 -9.03
C ASP A 71 -5.26 3.36 -10.41
N ILE A 72 -5.21 4.58 -10.95
CA ILE A 72 -4.62 4.89 -12.25
C ILE A 72 -3.14 4.49 -12.29
N PHE A 73 -2.37 4.92 -11.28
CA PHE A 73 -0.93 4.68 -11.22
C PHE A 73 -0.60 3.19 -11.14
N LEU A 74 -1.30 2.43 -10.30
CA LEU A 74 -1.04 0.99 -10.15
C LEU A 74 -1.60 0.16 -11.31
N ASN A 75 -2.65 0.61 -12.00
CA ASN A 75 -3.11 -0.04 -13.23
C ASN A 75 -2.04 -0.02 -14.33
N ALA A 76 -1.25 1.06 -14.39
CA ALA A 76 -0.16 1.20 -15.36
C ALA A 76 0.89 0.09 -15.22
N LEU A 77 1.10 -0.45 -14.01
CA LEU A 77 1.98 -1.60 -13.79
C LEU A 77 1.46 -2.90 -14.42
N THR A 78 0.22 -2.95 -14.88
CA THR A 78 -0.39 -4.17 -15.42
C THR A 78 -0.71 -4.07 -16.91
N THR A 79 -0.27 -3.01 -17.60
CA THR A 79 -0.39 -2.91 -19.07
C THR A 79 0.49 -3.98 -19.74
N PRO A 80 0.23 -4.36 -21.01
CA PRO A 80 1.02 -5.36 -21.73
C PRO A 80 2.52 -5.02 -21.77
N ILE A 81 2.84 -3.89 -22.37
CA ILE A 81 4.15 -3.24 -22.41
C ILE A 81 4.82 -3.06 -21.02
N ALA A 82 4.12 -2.64 -19.96
CA ALA A 82 4.76 -2.58 -18.63
C ALA A 82 5.19 -3.98 -18.12
N GLN A 83 4.52 -5.05 -18.53
CA GLN A 83 4.94 -6.41 -18.20
C GLN A 83 6.11 -6.90 -19.04
N GLU A 84 6.29 -6.36 -20.25
CA GLU A 84 7.46 -6.65 -21.08
C GLU A 84 8.70 -5.96 -20.51
N LEU A 85 8.54 -4.74 -19.99
CA LEU A 85 9.63 -3.90 -19.51
C LEU A 85 10.02 -4.14 -18.06
N LEU A 86 9.05 -4.37 -17.18
CA LEU A 86 9.30 -4.45 -15.75
C LEU A 86 9.55 -5.89 -15.33
N ASN A 87 10.68 -6.11 -14.65
CA ASN A 87 10.90 -7.36 -13.93
C ASN A 87 10.34 -7.28 -12.48
N LYS A 88 10.32 -8.43 -11.80
CA LYS A 88 9.79 -8.54 -10.42
C LYS A 88 10.45 -7.57 -9.44
N LYS A 89 11.76 -7.33 -9.58
CA LYS A 89 12.51 -6.42 -8.71
C LYS A 89 12.04 -4.98 -8.91
N MET A 90 11.95 -4.53 -10.16
CA MET A 90 11.48 -3.18 -10.47
C MET A 90 10.06 -2.92 -9.97
N VAL A 91 9.15 -3.88 -10.15
CA VAL A 91 7.78 -3.78 -9.61
C VAL A 91 7.79 -3.67 -8.10
N MET A 92 8.60 -4.49 -7.42
CA MET A 92 8.74 -4.39 -5.97
C MET A 92 9.32 -3.05 -5.53
N ASP A 93 10.33 -2.55 -6.22
CA ASP A 93 10.95 -1.26 -5.93
C ASP A 93 9.91 -0.12 -6.07
N ILE A 94 9.03 -0.18 -7.08
CA ILE A 94 7.95 0.78 -7.29
C ILE A 94 6.88 0.69 -6.19
N LEU A 95 6.40 -0.52 -5.87
CA LEU A 95 5.38 -0.74 -4.85
C LEU A 95 5.87 -0.38 -3.45
N ALA A 96 7.12 -0.70 -3.14
CA ALA A 96 7.75 -0.51 -1.84
C ALA A 96 8.51 0.82 -1.72
N MET A 97 8.31 1.77 -2.65
CA MET A 97 8.93 3.08 -2.57
C MET A 97 8.61 3.75 -1.23
N LYS A 98 9.64 4.38 -0.65
CA LYS A 98 9.62 5.06 0.64
C LYS A 98 10.14 6.47 0.51
N THR A 99 9.78 7.33 1.47
CA THR A 99 10.44 8.62 1.68
C THR A 99 11.90 8.41 2.14
N ARG A 100 12.67 9.51 2.23
CA ARG A 100 14.03 9.47 2.77
C ARG A 100 14.10 8.93 4.19
N ASP A 101 13.07 9.17 4.99
CA ASP A 101 12.95 8.68 6.37
C ASP A 101 12.44 7.21 6.43
N GLY A 102 12.26 6.58 5.26
CA GLY A 102 11.87 5.19 5.16
C GLY A 102 10.39 4.93 5.39
N GLU A 103 9.54 5.94 5.24
CA GLU A 103 8.09 5.81 5.38
C GLU A 103 7.44 5.37 4.06
N PRO A 104 6.70 4.24 4.03
CA PRO A 104 5.97 3.80 2.86
C PRO A 104 4.59 4.46 2.76
N GLY A 105 4.03 4.54 1.55
CA GLY A 105 2.71 5.16 1.33
C GLY A 105 1.57 4.51 2.13
N LEU A 106 1.62 3.19 2.35
CA LEU A 106 0.64 2.49 3.19
C LEU A 106 0.65 3.01 4.63
N PHE A 107 1.82 3.36 5.18
CA PHE A 107 1.90 3.97 6.51
C PHE A 107 1.20 5.33 6.52
N ALA A 108 1.50 6.19 5.55
CA ALA A 108 0.89 7.52 5.45
C ALA A 108 -0.65 7.47 5.34
N ALA A 109 -1.21 6.59 4.51
CA ALA A 109 -2.66 6.44 4.39
C ALA A 109 -3.32 5.93 5.69
N MET A 110 -2.65 5.00 6.38
CA MET A 110 -3.10 4.45 7.66
C MET A 110 -3.03 5.50 8.78
N GLU A 111 -1.98 6.31 8.79
CA GLU A 111 -1.79 7.38 9.76
C GLU A 111 -2.80 8.53 9.59
N ASN A 112 -3.20 8.85 8.35
CA ASN A 112 -4.09 9.97 8.02
C ASN A 112 -5.56 9.56 7.83
N ASN A 113 -5.91 8.33 8.22
CA ASN A 113 -7.27 7.79 8.14
C ASN A 113 -7.88 7.87 6.71
N HIS A 114 -7.15 7.37 5.70
CA HIS A 114 -7.60 7.30 4.31
C HIS A 114 -8.03 5.88 3.89
N PRO A 115 -9.24 5.43 4.28
CA PRO A 115 -9.72 4.06 4.04
C PRO A 115 -9.73 3.65 2.56
N LEU A 116 -10.17 4.55 1.67
CA LEU A 116 -10.27 4.26 0.24
C LEU A 116 -8.90 4.02 -0.39
N CYS A 117 -7.87 4.80 -0.03
CA CYS A 117 -6.51 4.59 -0.50
C CYS A 117 -5.97 3.22 -0.11
N VAL A 118 -6.21 2.79 1.13
CA VAL A 118 -5.77 1.47 1.62
C VAL A 118 -6.47 0.35 0.88
N THR A 119 -7.80 0.42 0.74
CA THR A 119 -8.56 -0.58 -0.01
C THR A 119 -8.11 -0.65 -1.47
N ARG A 120 -7.90 0.49 -2.12
CA ARG A 120 -7.44 0.57 -3.51
C ARG A 120 -6.04 -0.03 -3.66
N PHE A 121 -5.10 0.38 -2.81
CA PHE A 121 -3.72 -0.09 -2.83
C PHE A 121 -3.64 -1.62 -2.65
N LEU A 122 -4.22 -2.17 -1.59
CA LEU A 122 -4.22 -3.62 -1.34
C LEU A 122 -4.86 -4.40 -2.49
N SER A 123 -5.99 -3.92 -3.04
CA SER A 123 -6.70 -4.59 -4.13
C SER A 123 -5.87 -4.64 -5.41
N LYS A 124 -5.14 -3.56 -5.75
CA LYS A 124 -4.27 -3.53 -6.92
C LYS A 124 -3.00 -4.35 -6.74
N VAL A 125 -2.40 -4.29 -5.54
CA VAL A 125 -1.24 -5.11 -5.19
C VAL A 125 -1.55 -6.59 -5.42
N TYR A 126 -2.77 -7.08 -5.13
CA TYR A 126 -3.14 -8.47 -5.42
C TYR A 126 -2.99 -8.82 -6.91
N GLY A 127 -3.58 -8.01 -7.80
CA GLY A 127 -3.51 -8.24 -9.24
C GLY A 127 -2.08 -8.18 -9.77
N ILE A 128 -1.30 -7.21 -9.30
CA ILE A 128 0.12 -7.07 -9.64
C ILE A 128 0.92 -8.28 -9.13
N ALA A 129 0.67 -8.73 -7.90
CA ALA A 129 1.36 -9.85 -7.28
C ALA A 129 1.16 -11.16 -8.06
N VAL A 130 -0.07 -11.42 -8.51
CA VAL A 130 -0.38 -12.58 -9.37
C VAL A 130 0.35 -12.45 -10.71
N LYS A 131 0.26 -11.28 -11.36
CA LYS A 131 0.81 -11.05 -12.70
C LYS A 131 2.32 -11.21 -12.74
N TYR A 132 3.02 -10.65 -11.76
CA TYR A 132 4.48 -10.73 -11.65
C TYR A 132 4.98 -11.92 -10.81
N LYS A 133 4.08 -12.78 -10.31
CA LYS A 133 4.42 -13.94 -9.47
C LYS A 133 5.34 -13.53 -8.30
N LEU A 134 4.92 -12.52 -7.54
CA LEU A 134 5.67 -11.97 -6.42
C LEU A 134 5.67 -12.97 -5.24
N SER A 135 6.77 -13.03 -4.49
CA SER A 135 6.88 -13.97 -3.37
C SER A 135 5.96 -13.54 -2.22
N LYS A 136 5.49 -14.51 -1.42
CA LYS A 136 4.70 -14.19 -0.21
C LYS A 136 5.48 -13.32 0.77
N ILE A 137 6.80 -13.49 0.87
CA ILE A 137 7.66 -12.67 1.75
C ILE A 137 7.59 -11.20 1.33
N ASN A 138 7.80 -10.92 0.05
CA ASN A 138 7.76 -9.56 -0.48
C ASN A 138 6.38 -8.91 -0.27
N ILE A 139 5.30 -9.67 -0.46
CA ILE A 139 3.94 -9.17 -0.22
C ILE A 139 3.69 -8.94 1.27
N MET A 140 4.16 -9.83 2.15
CA MET A 140 4.05 -9.64 3.60
C MET A 140 4.73 -8.34 4.04
N ASP A 141 5.95 -8.07 3.55
CA ASP A 141 6.68 -6.83 3.88
C ASP A 141 5.94 -5.59 3.39
N LEU A 142 5.39 -5.65 2.17
CA LEU A 142 4.60 -4.56 1.59
C LEU A 142 3.32 -4.29 2.39
N LEU A 143 2.57 -5.33 2.72
CA LEU A 143 1.30 -5.24 3.47
C LEU A 143 1.51 -4.85 4.94
N LYS A 144 2.69 -5.14 5.51
CA LYS A 144 3.06 -4.64 6.83
C LYS A 144 3.21 -3.11 6.83
N GLY A 145 3.65 -2.54 5.70
CA GLY A 145 3.80 -1.10 5.52
C GLY A 145 4.71 -0.48 6.59
N ALA A 146 5.77 -1.18 6.99
CA ALA A 146 6.61 -0.75 8.10
C ALA A 146 7.58 0.37 7.70
N THR A 147 7.74 1.33 8.61
CA THR A 147 8.78 2.37 8.53
C THR A 147 10.19 1.77 8.68
N ALA A 148 11.23 2.58 8.48
CA ALA A 148 12.62 2.17 8.76
C ALA A 148 12.84 1.72 10.21
N HIS A 149 12.08 2.28 11.16
CA HIS A 149 12.12 1.90 12.58
C HIS A 149 11.26 0.66 12.90
N GLY A 150 10.72 -0.02 11.89
CA GLY A 150 9.94 -1.24 12.06
C GLY A 150 8.52 -1.03 12.60
N THR A 151 8.02 0.22 12.66
CA THR A 151 6.64 0.51 13.07
C THR A 151 5.67 0.17 11.93
N PRO A 152 4.77 -0.81 12.09
CA PRO A 152 3.84 -1.21 11.03
C PRO A 152 2.71 -0.18 10.80
N ALA A 153 2.14 -0.19 9.60
CA ALA A 153 1.08 0.76 9.22
C ALA A 153 -0.21 0.57 10.07
N LEU A 154 -0.57 -0.67 10.40
CA LEU A 154 -1.71 -0.92 11.30
C LEU A 154 -1.46 -0.44 12.73
N TYR A 155 -0.21 -0.49 13.21
CA TYR A 155 0.14 0.02 14.54
C TYR A 155 -0.14 1.52 14.66
N ILE A 156 0.28 2.32 13.67
CA ILE A 156 0.07 3.78 13.73
C ILE A 156 -1.41 4.15 13.64
N ALA A 157 -2.20 3.47 12.81
CA ALA A 157 -3.65 3.71 12.73
C ALA A 157 -4.36 3.39 14.05
N MET A 158 -4.00 2.27 14.68
CA MET A 158 -4.53 1.88 15.99
C MET A 158 -4.11 2.86 17.09
N SER A 159 -2.84 3.29 17.09
CA SER A 159 -2.28 4.27 18.02
C SER A 159 -2.94 5.65 17.93
N LYS A 160 -3.44 6.05 16.75
CA LYS A 160 -4.19 7.30 16.54
C LYS A 160 -5.71 7.16 16.68
N GLY A 161 -6.21 5.94 16.86
CA GLY A 161 -7.65 5.68 16.94
C GLY A 161 -8.37 5.83 15.59
N ASN A 162 -7.68 5.66 14.47
CA ASN A 162 -8.24 5.77 13.12
C ASN A 162 -9.09 4.54 12.75
N LYS A 163 -10.31 4.44 13.31
CA LYS A 163 -11.15 3.23 13.18
C LYS A 163 -11.51 2.88 11.73
N ASP A 164 -11.72 3.87 10.87
CA ASP A 164 -12.27 3.64 9.52
C ASP A 164 -11.21 2.99 8.62
N VAL A 165 -9.98 3.52 8.66
CA VAL A 165 -8.87 2.92 7.91
C VAL A 165 -8.45 1.56 8.49
N VAL A 166 -8.57 1.33 9.80
CA VAL A 166 -8.36 0.02 10.43
C VAL A 166 -9.34 -1.00 9.87
N LEU A 167 -10.63 -0.66 9.80
CA LEU A 167 -11.65 -1.54 9.24
C LEU A 167 -11.35 -1.85 7.76
N SER A 168 -11.10 -0.82 6.95
CA SER A 168 -10.76 -0.99 5.53
C SER A 168 -9.52 -1.86 5.32
N TYR A 169 -8.46 -1.67 6.11
CA TYR A 169 -7.25 -2.48 6.05
C TYR A 169 -7.57 -3.95 6.33
N ILE A 170 -8.22 -4.24 7.46
CA ILE A 170 -8.50 -5.61 7.92
C ILE A 170 -9.44 -6.34 6.95
N SER A 171 -10.54 -5.71 6.53
CA SER A 171 -11.49 -6.30 5.58
C SER A 171 -10.86 -6.57 4.21
N THR A 172 -10.04 -5.65 3.70
CA THR A 172 -9.35 -5.84 2.41
C THR A 172 -8.25 -6.89 2.53
N LEU A 173 -7.50 -6.90 3.63
CA LEU A 173 -6.47 -7.89 3.93
C LEU A 173 -7.04 -9.30 4.01
N SER A 174 -8.24 -9.50 4.57
CA SER A 174 -8.92 -10.80 4.58
C SER A 174 -9.15 -11.35 3.17
N THR A 175 -9.71 -10.50 2.29
CA THR A 175 -9.95 -10.85 0.90
C THR A 175 -8.65 -11.17 0.17
N PHE A 176 -7.61 -10.36 0.42
CA PHE A 176 -6.27 -10.60 -0.11
C PHE A 176 -5.72 -11.94 0.36
N ALA A 177 -5.71 -12.18 1.67
CA ALA A 177 -5.16 -13.36 2.32
C ALA A 177 -5.80 -14.64 1.81
N LYS A 178 -7.13 -14.64 1.64
CA LYS A 178 -7.87 -15.76 1.05
C LYS A 178 -7.43 -16.04 -0.39
N LYS A 179 -7.37 -15.00 -1.23
CA LYS A 179 -7.02 -15.15 -2.65
C LYS A 179 -5.54 -15.47 -2.90
N TYR A 180 -4.65 -15.02 -2.01
CA TYR A 180 -3.21 -15.24 -2.09
C TYR A 180 -2.73 -16.42 -1.22
N SER A 181 -3.67 -17.15 -0.63
CA SER A 181 -3.46 -18.33 0.22
C SER A 181 -2.45 -18.09 1.34
N PHE A 182 -2.62 -17.00 2.08
CA PHE A 182 -1.85 -16.76 3.31
C PHE A 182 -2.17 -17.84 4.35
N SER A 183 -1.15 -18.30 5.06
CA SER A 183 -1.37 -19.09 6.26
C SER A 183 -1.98 -18.21 7.35
N GLN A 184 -2.64 -18.85 8.31
CA GLN A 184 -3.15 -18.19 9.50
C GLN A 184 -2.04 -17.40 10.21
N ARG A 185 -0.87 -18.01 10.42
CA ARG A 185 0.31 -17.34 11.00
C ARG A 185 0.69 -16.06 10.25
N GLN A 186 0.67 -16.08 8.92
CA GLN A 186 0.98 -14.90 8.10
C GLN A 186 -0.05 -13.79 8.32
N LEU A 187 -1.34 -14.12 8.25
CA LEU A 187 -2.40 -13.15 8.49
C LEU A 187 -2.34 -12.55 9.91
N PHE A 188 -2.19 -13.38 10.94
CA PHE A 188 -2.11 -12.89 12.32
C PHE A 188 -0.82 -12.13 12.62
N THR A 189 0.28 -12.42 11.91
CA THR A 189 1.50 -11.60 12.01
C THR A 189 1.24 -10.17 11.53
N LEU A 190 0.49 -10.00 10.44
CA LEU A 190 0.10 -8.66 9.96
C LEU A 190 -0.91 -7.99 10.90
N LEU A 191 -1.90 -8.73 11.41
CA LEU A 191 -2.92 -8.18 12.31
C LEU A 191 -2.37 -7.82 13.69
N ALA A 192 -1.41 -8.56 14.22
CA ALA A 192 -0.75 -8.21 15.47
C ALA A 192 0.04 -6.90 15.35
N ALA A 193 0.64 -6.65 14.17
CA ALA A 193 1.32 -5.40 13.82
C ALA A 193 2.24 -4.90 14.94
N LYS A 194 3.14 -5.77 15.41
CA LYS A 194 4.07 -5.44 16.48
C LYS A 194 5.16 -4.48 16.00
N ASN A 195 5.44 -3.45 16.80
CA ASN A 195 6.57 -2.55 16.60
C ASN A 195 7.91 -3.22 16.97
N HIS A 196 9.02 -2.46 16.91
CA HIS A 196 10.36 -2.96 17.24
C HIS A 196 10.53 -3.34 18.73
N GLU A 197 9.67 -2.85 19.62
CA GLU A 197 9.62 -3.20 21.04
C GLU A 197 8.69 -4.38 21.32
N ASN A 198 8.19 -5.07 20.28
CA ASN A 198 7.25 -6.18 20.38
C ASN A 198 5.86 -5.78 20.97
N MET A 199 5.55 -4.48 21.07
CA MET A 199 4.23 -3.97 21.44
C MET A 199 3.28 -4.09 20.26
N SER A 200 2.13 -4.75 20.46
CA SER A 200 1.14 -4.94 19.39
C SER A 200 0.26 -3.71 19.19
N ALA A 201 -0.38 -3.63 18.01
CA ALA A 201 -1.25 -2.52 17.65
C ALA A 201 -2.46 -2.36 18.59
N VAL A 202 -3.00 -3.45 19.13
CA VAL A 202 -4.12 -3.37 20.09
C VAL A 202 -3.67 -2.84 21.46
N HIS A 203 -2.45 -3.19 21.91
CA HIS A 203 -1.93 -2.69 23.19
C HIS A 203 -1.78 -1.16 23.18
N ILE A 204 -1.23 -0.58 22.09
CA ILE A 204 -1.07 0.87 22.00
C ILE A 204 -2.42 1.60 21.91
N ALA A 205 -3.41 1.02 21.21
CA ALA A 205 -4.75 1.61 21.15
C ALA A 205 -5.44 1.61 22.51
N ILE A 206 -5.29 0.53 23.30
CA ILE A 206 -5.79 0.46 24.68
C ILE A 206 -5.07 1.49 25.55
N HIS A 207 -3.74 1.58 25.46
CA HIS A 207 -2.93 2.54 26.20
C HIS A 207 -3.37 4.00 25.94
N HIS A 208 -3.72 4.33 24.69
CA HIS A 208 -4.24 5.65 24.31
C HIS A 208 -5.77 5.81 24.48
N ASN A 209 -6.45 4.83 25.09
CA ASN A 209 -7.90 4.84 25.34
C ASN A 209 -8.76 4.97 24.05
N HIS A 210 -8.30 4.39 22.94
CA HIS A 210 -9.03 4.36 21.65
C HIS A 210 -10.02 3.19 21.57
N TYR A 211 -10.93 3.10 22.55
CA TYR A 211 -11.80 1.93 22.73
C TYR A 211 -12.66 1.59 21.49
N LYS A 212 -13.18 2.58 20.75
CA LYS A 212 -13.97 2.35 19.52
C LYS A 212 -13.15 1.66 18.42
N THR A 213 -11.86 1.97 18.36
CA THR A 213 -10.92 1.41 17.38
C THR A 213 -10.53 -0.01 17.78
N VAL A 214 -10.34 -0.26 19.09
CA VAL A 214 -10.17 -1.60 19.66
C VAL A 214 -11.39 -2.49 19.38
N GLU A 215 -12.60 -1.98 19.63
CA GLU A 215 -13.85 -2.69 19.32
C GLU A 215 -13.95 -3.04 17.83
N THR A 216 -13.69 -2.06 16.95
CA THR A 216 -13.69 -2.26 15.49
C THR A 216 -12.67 -3.33 15.07
N TYR A 217 -11.47 -3.29 15.63
CA TYR A 217 -10.41 -4.27 15.38
C TYR A 217 -10.84 -5.69 15.74
N TYR A 218 -11.34 -5.91 16.96
CA TYR A 218 -11.78 -7.24 17.39
C TYR A 218 -13.00 -7.74 16.62
N ALA A 219 -13.97 -6.87 16.33
CA ALA A 219 -15.13 -7.23 15.50
C ALA A 219 -14.71 -7.68 14.10
N ALA A 220 -13.78 -6.96 13.48
CA ALA A 220 -13.25 -7.30 12.16
C ALA A 220 -12.47 -8.62 12.17
N ILE A 221 -11.64 -8.86 13.20
CA ILE A 221 -10.92 -10.14 13.35
C ILE A 221 -11.90 -11.30 13.55
N ASN A 222 -12.91 -11.15 14.39
CA ASN A 222 -13.91 -12.19 14.61
C ASN A 222 -14.62 -12.57 13.30
N ALA A 223 -15.02 -11.58 12.51
CA ALA A 223 -15.64 -11.82 11.20
C ALA A 223 -14.70 -12.59 10.25
N ILE A 224 -13.40 -12.28 10.25
CA ILE A 224 -12.41 -12.95 9.41
C ILE A 224 -12.18 -14.39 9.85
N SER A 225 -12.01 -14.62 11.15
CA SER A 225 -11.79 -15.96 11.72
C SER A 225 -12.93 -16.92 11.37
N GLN A 226 -14.18 -16.42 11.40
CA GLN A 226 -15.35 -17.18 10.94
C GLN A 226 -15.30 -17.44 9.43
N SER A 227 -14.95 -16.43 8.62
CA SER A 227 -14.91 -16.56 7.16
C SER A 227 -13.81 -17.47 6.62
N LEU A 228 -12.72 -17.65 7.39
CA LEU A 228 -11.56 -18.47 7.03
C LEU A 228 -11.55 -19.82 7.76
N SER A 229 -12.59 -20.12 8.55
CA SER A 229 -12.75 -21.37 9.31
C SER A 229 -11.57 -21.68 10.25
N PHE A 230 -11.03 -20.65 10.91
CA PHE A 230 -9.97 -20.83 11.91
C PHE A 230 -10.51 -21.39 13.21
N SER A 231 -9.79 -22.32 13.84
CA SER A 231 -10.22 -22.89 15.13
C SER A 231 -10.00 -21.91 16.28
N ALA A 232 -10.81 -22.04 17.35
CA ALA A 232 -10.71 -21.16 18.51
C ALA A 232 -9.36 -21.28 19.24
N ASP A 233 -8.75 -22.47 19.28
CA ASP A 233 -7.46 -22.69 19.93
C ASP A 233 -6.29 -22.06 19.15
N GLU A 234 -6.42 -22.00 17.83
CA GLU A 234 -5.48 -21.29 16.97
C GLU A 234 -5.53 -19.77 17.18
N LEU A 235 -6.70 -19.19 17.45
CA LEU A 235 -6.86 -17.74 17.70
C LEU A 235 -6.19 -17.28 19.00
N LYS A 236 -6.24 -18.12 20.05
CA LYS A 236 -5.62 -17.83 21.36
C LYS A 236 -4.10 -17.65 21.30
N THR A 237 -3.44 -18.10 20.24
CA THR A 237 -1.98 -17.98 20.10
C THR A 237 -1.57 -16.57 19.65
N TYR A 238 -2.52 -15.76 19.13
CA TYR A 238 -2.23 -14.50 18.46
C TYR A 238 -2.94 -13.28 19.03
N LEU A 239 -3.99 -13.48 19.83
CA LEU A 239 -4.74 -12.44 20.56
C LEU A 239 -4.44 -12.51 22.05
#